data_AF-A0AAV4Q736-F1
#
_entry.id   AF-A0AAV4Q736-F1
#
_cell.length_a   1.000
_cell.length_b   1.000
_cell.length_c   1.000
_cell.angle_alpha   90.00
_cell.angle_beta   90.00
_cell.angle_gamma   90.00
#
_symmetry.space_group_name_H-M   'P 1'
#
loop_
_entity.id
_entity.type
_entity.pdbx_description
1 polymer ?
#
loop_
_entity_poly.entity_id
_entity_poly.type
_entity_poly.pdbx_seq_one_letter_code
_entity_poly.pdbx_strand_id
1 'polypeptide(L)'
;MHHPRQERTEEDSEKDEVVKSNSEKEDFITTKILKAAPLRYLNTTRNILDCIKEKPSILSWTPDGEIVYKGKHLPRTNIVKLVVDLLRNRKQSPVGSKEFHLALRKECTCNAS
;
A
#
# COMPACT_ATOMS: atom_id res chain seq x y z
N MET A 1 -54.82 2.00 16.08
CA MET A 1 -54.51 1.72 14.67
C MET A 1 -53.72 2.89 14.10
N HIS A 2 -52.52 2.63 13.58
CA HIS A 2 -51.74 3.43 12.61
C HIS A 2 -51.29 4.85 13.00
N HIS A 3 -50.06 5.35 12.83
CA HIS A 3 -48.66 4.90 12.70
C HIS A 3 -47.80 6.18 12.94
N PRO A 4 -46.54 6.10 13.40
CA PRO A 4 -45.72 7.26 13.76
C PRO A 4 -45.17 8.00 12.53
N ARG A 5 -45.06 9.33 12.65
CA ARG A 5 -44.41 10.23 11.67
C ARG A 5 -42.89 10.06 11.76
N GLN A 6 -42.29 9.44 10.74
CA GLN A 6 -40.85 9.39 10.52
C GLN A 6 -40.36 10.78 10.09
N GLU A 7 -39.27 11.28 10.67
CA GLU A 7 -38.45 12.28 9.99
C GLU A 7 -36.96 12.08 10.32
N ARG A 8 -36.20 11.86 9.23
CA ARG A 8 -34.74 11.98 9.02
C ARG A 8 -33.78 11.00 9.70
N THR A 9 -33.50 9.93 8.98
CA THR A 9 -32.15 9.36 8.86
C THR A 9 -31.45 10.07 7.69
N GLU A 10 -30.53 10.99 8.02
CA GLU A 10 -29.50 11.50 7.10
C GLU A 10 -28.16 10.94 7.62
N GLU A 11 -27.83 9.71 7.25
CA GLU A 11 -26.48 9.18 7.29
C GLU A 11 -26.49 7.86 6.53
N ASP A 12 -25.47 7.63 5.70
CA ASP A 12 -25.18 6.41 4.93
C ASP A 12 -25.52 6.46 3.43
N SER A 13 -24.68 7.17 2.66
CA SER A 13 -24.47 6.90 1.22
C SER A 13 -23.16 7.50 0.68
N GLU A 14 -22.10 7.52 1.49
CA GLU A 14 -20.77 8.01 1.06
C GLU A 14 -19.64 7.11 1.57
N LYS A 15 -19.85 5.79 1.59
CA LYS A 15 -18.80 4.82 1.97
C LYS A 15 -18.49 3.78 0.89
N ASP A 16 -19.38 3.53 -0.07
CA ASP A 16 -19.17 2.47 -1.06
C ASP A 16 -18.34 2.89 -2.30
N GLU A 17 -18.41 4.15 -2.77
CA GLU A 17 -17.61 4.57 -3.93
C GLU A 17 -16.12 4.81 -3.58
N VAL A 18 -15.82 5.23 -2.35
CA VAL A 18 -14.45 5.51 -1.91
C VAL A 18 -13.65 4.22 -1.74
N VAL A 19 -14.29 3.12 -1.30
CA VAL A 19 -13.63 1.83 -1.11
C VAL A 19 -13.33 1.15 -2.45
N LYS A 20 -14.28 1.18 -3.40
CA LYS A 20 -14.09 0.58 -4.72
C LYS A 20 -13.04 1.30 -5.56
N SER A 21 -13.07 2.64 -5.57
CA SER A 21 -12.09 3.44 -6.30
C SER A 21 -10.67 3.35 -5.71
N ASN A 22 -10.54 3.14 -4.40
CA ASN A 22 -9.23 2.91 -3.77
C ASN A 22 -8.68 1.52 -4.09
N SER A 23 -9.51 0.47 -4.11
CA SER A 23 -9.07 -0.88 -4.50
C SER A 23 -8.54 -0.92 -5.93
N GLU A 24 -9.23 -0.28 -6.88
CA GLU A 24 -8.81 -0.24 -8.29
C GLU A 24 -7.47 0.51 -8.47
N LYS A 25 -7.26 1.59 -7.72
CA LYS A 25 -6.00 2.34 -7.74
C LYS A 25 -4.86 1.58 -7.04
N GLU A 26 -5.15 0.86 -5.96
CA GLU A 26 -4.18 -0.01 -5.29
C GLU A 26 -3.70 -1.13 -6.21
N ASP A 27 -4.63 -1.74 -6.96
CA ASP A 27 -4.33 -2.75 -7.97
C ASP A 27 -3.53 -2.18 -9.15
N PHE A 28 -3.77 -0.92 -9.52
CA PHE A 28 -2.97 -0.22 -10.52
C PHE A 28 -1.51 0.00 -10.06
N ILE A 29 -1.30 0.43 -8.81
CA ILE A 29 0.04 0.59 -8.23
C ILE A 29 0.74 -0.77 -8.12
N THR A 30 0.03 -1.80 -7.65
CA THR A 30 0.52 -3.19 -7.60
C THR A 30 1.00 -3.65 -8.98
N THR A 31 0.22 -3.39 -10.02
CA THR A 31 0.57 -3.71 -11.41
C THR A 31 1.82 -2.96 -11.88
N LYS A 32 1.96 -1.67 -11.53
CA LYS A 32 3.17 -0.89 -11.84
C LYS A 32 4.41 -1.45 -11.17
N ILE A 33 4.31 -1.89 -9.92
CA ILE A 33 5.41 -2.52 -9.17
C ILE A 33 5.86 -3.79 -9.90
N LEU A 34 4.93 -4.68 -10.24
CA LEU A 34 5.23 -5.92 -10.95
C LEU A 34 5.85 -5.68 -12.33
N LYS A 35 5.40 -4.66 -13.08
CA LYS A 35 5.98 -4.31 -14.38
C LYS A 35 7.38 -3.68 -14.28
N ALA A 36 7.65 -2.93 -13.21
CA ALA A 36 8.94 -2.27 -13.01
C ALA A 36 10.02 -3.20 -12.43
N ALA A 37 9.60 -4.27 -11.74
CA ALA A 37 10.50 -5.27 -11.17
C ALA A 37 11.23 -6.06 -12.27
N PRO A 38 12.54 -6.33 -12.14
CA PRO A 38 13.22 -7.26 -13.03
C PRO A 38 12.59 -8.66 -12.95
N LEU A 39 12.44 -9.35 -14.09
CA LEU A 39 11.77 -10.67 -14.17
C LEU A 39 12.29 -11.68 -13.15
N ARG A 40 13.61 -11.72 -12.92
CA ARG A 40 14.27 -12.61 -11.96
C ARG A 40 13.84 -12.39 -10.50
N TYR A 41 13.25 -11.25 -10.17
CA TYR A 41 12.79 -10.88 -8.83
C TYR A 41 11.27 -10.82 -8.70
N LEU A 42 10.50 -11.28 -9.70
CA LEU A 42 9.03 -11.23 -9.62
C LEU A 42 8.49 -12.00 -8.41
N ASN A 43 9.08 -13.15 -8.08
CA ASN A 43 8.64 -13.92 -6.90
C ASN A 43 8.89 -13.14 -5.61
N THR A 44 10.09 -12.57 -5.45
CA THR A 44 10.43 -11.69 -4.32
C THR A 44 9.52 -10.47 -4.25
N THR A 45 9.18 -9.89 -5.41
CA THR A 45 8.28 -8.72 -5.51
C THR A 45 6.88 -9.06 -5.01
N ARG A 46 6.34 -10.22 -5.40
CA ARG A 46 5.04 -10.70 -4.90
C ARG A 46 5.07 -10.92 -3.40
N ASN A 47 6.09 -11.62 -2.88
CA ASN A 47 6.22 -11.86 -1.44
C ASN A 47 6.27 -10.55 -0.63
N ILE A 48 6.95 -9.52 -1.14
CA ILE A 48 6.97 -8.19 -0.51
C ILE A 48 5.56 -7.58 -0.51
N LEU A 49 4.88 -7.59 -1.65
CA LEU A 49 3.53 -7.03 -1.78
C LEU A 49 2.52 -7.75 -0.88
N ASP A 50 2.56 -9.07 -0.86
CA ASP A 50 1.69 -9.90 -0.02
C ASP A 50 1.90 -9.57 1.46
N CYS A 51 3.15 -9.50 1.90
CA CYS A 51 3.44 -9.11 3.28
C CYS A 51 2.93 -7.70 3.65
N ILE A 52 3.05 -6.73 2.73
CA ILE A 52 2.52 -5.38 2.99
C ILE A 52 0.99 -5.43 3.09
N LYS A 53 0.33 -6.18 2.19
CA LYS A 53 -1.14 -6.33 2.17
C LYS A 53 -1.69 -7.12 3.37
N GLU A 54 -0.90 -8.00 3.98
CA GLU A 54 -1.26 -8.69 5.22
C GLU A 54 -1.28 -7.73 6.44
N LYS A 55 -0.54 -6.63 6.38
CA LYS A 55 -0.35 -5.70 7.52
C LYS A 55 -0.57 -4.22 7.14
N PRO A 56 -1.75 -3.85 6.59
CA PRO A 56 -2.01 -2.51 6.05
C PRO A 56 -1.98 -1.41 7.12
N SER A 57 -2.18 -1.77 8.39
CA SER A 57 -2.07 -0.85 9.54
C SER A 57 -0.64 -0.44 9.86
N ILE A 58 0.36 -1.24 9.46
CA ILE A 58 1.78 -0.97 9.71
C ILE A 58 2.43 -0.33 8.50
N LEU A 59 2.21 -0.88 7.31
CA LEU A 59 2.70 -0.33 6.07
C LEU A 59 1.62 -0.46 5.00
N SER A 60 1.30 0.64 4.36
CA SER A 60 0.40 0.72 3.22
C SER A 60 0.87 1.84 2.29
N TRP A 61 0.13 2.09 1.22
CA TRP A 61 0.37 3.23 0.34
C TRP A 61 -0.93 3.92 -0.02
N THR A 62 -0.85 5.21 -0.31
CA THR A 62 -1.94 6.01 -0.86
C THR A 62 -2.19 5.61 -2.32
N PRO A 63 -3.34 5.99 -2.90
CA PRO A 63 -3.60 5.75 -4.32
C PRO A 63 -2.57 6.37 -5.28
N ASP A 64 -1.84 7.41 -4.82
CA ASP A 64 -0.75 8.04 -5.57
C ASP A 64 0.59 7.28 -5.45
N GLY A 65 0.63 6.26 -4.61
CA GLY A 65 1.80 5.43 -4.34
C GLY A 65 2.74 5.99 -3.28
N GLU A 66 2.31 6.96 -2.48
CA GLU A 66 3.06 7.45 -1.31
C GLU A 66 2.87 6.47 -0.15
N ILE A 67 3.92 6.19 0.62
CA ILE A 67 3.84 5.22 1.73
C ILE A 67 3.18 5.82 2.96
N VAL A 68 2.40 5.01 3.65
CA VAL A 68 1.85 5.28 4.98
C VAL A 68 2.48 4.27 5.93
N TYR A 69 3.27 4.75 6.89
CA TYR A 69 3.94 3.90 7.87
C TYR A 69 3.39 4.16 9.27
N LYS A 70 2.80 3.13 9.88
CA LYS A 70 2.15 3.19 11.21
C LYS A 70 1.15 4.35 11.31
N GLY A 71 0.30 4.48 10.30
CA GLY A 71 -0.67 5.57 10.18
C GLY A 71 -0.08 6.94 9.84
N LYS A 72 1.24 7.09 9.79
CA LYS A 72 1.89 8.34 9.39
C LYS A 72 2.13 8.35 7.87
N HIS A 73 1.46 9.27 7.20
CA HIS A 73 1.68 9.52 5.78
C HIS A 73 3.08 10.12 5.56
N LEU A 74 3.84 9.57 4.62
CA LEU A 74 5.16 10.05 4.23
C LEU A 74 5.09 10.63 2.80
N PRO A 75 4.90 11.96 2.66
CA PRO A 75 4.74 12.58 1.35
C PRO A 75 6.05 12.53 0.54
N ARG A 76 5.92 12.64 -0.79
CA ARG A 76 7.02 12.61 -1.77
C ARG A 76 7.77 11.27 -1.82
N THR A 77 7.18 10.23 -1.26
CA THR A 77 7.65 8.86 -1.39
C THR A 77 7.01 8.20 -2.61
N ASN A 78 7.57 7.10 -3.08
CA ASN A 78 7.00 6.35 -4.19
C ASN A 78 7.28 4.86 -4.01
N ILE A 79 6.24 4.09 -3.71
CA ILE A 79 6.34 2.65 -3.42
C ILE A 79 6.94 1.86 -4.59
N VAL A 80 6.67 2.27 -5.84
CA VAL A 80 7.24 1.63 -7.04
C VAL A 80 8.75 1.78 -7.05
N LYS A 81 9.26 2.99 -6.82
CA LYS A 81 10.72 3.25 -6.75
C LYS A 81 11.33 2.52 -5.56
N LEU A 82 10.68 2.56 -4.40
CA LEU A 82 11.17 1.92 -3.17
C LEU A 82 11.35 0.41 -3.33
N VAL A 83 10.36 -0.29 -3.89
CA VAL A 83 10.45 -1.73 -4.16
C VAL A 83 11.54 -2.01 -5.21
N VAL A 84 11.57 -1.27 -6.32
CA VAL A 84 12.57 -1.50 -7.37
C VAL A 84 14.00 -1.24 -6.88
N ASP A 85 14.20 -0.20 -6.07
CA ASP A 85 15.51 0.14 -5.52
C ASP A 85 15.98 -0.87 -4.47
N LEU A 86 15.04 -1.40 -3.66
CA LEU A 86 15.30 -2.51 -2.74
C LEU A 86 15.81 -3.74 -3.51
N LEU A 87 15.13 -4.14 -4.58
CA LEU A 87 15.51 -5.31 -5.39
C LEU A 87 16.84 -5.12 -6.11
N ARG A 88 17.19 -3.89 -6.46
CA ARG A 88 18.43 -3.54 -7.17
C ARG A 88 19.60 -3.21 -6.24
N ASN A 89 19.38 -3.21 -4.93
CA ASN A 89 20.37 -2.84 -3.91
C ASN A 89 21.10 -1.53 -4.24
N ARG A 90 20.35 -0.50 -4.64
CA ARG A 90 20.95 0.78 -5.05
C ARG A 90 21.50 1.54 -3.85
N LYS A 91 22.68 2.16 -4.03
CA LYS A 91 23.36 2.96 -2.99
C LYS A 91 22.66 4.28 -2.65
N GLN A 92 21.94 4.86 -3.62
CA GLN A 92 21.10 6.03 -3.40
C GLN A 92 19.68 5.59 -3.17
N SER A 93 19.25 5.75 -1.93
CA SER A 93 17.91 5.42 -1.46
C SER A 93 17.00 6.64 -1.63
N PRO A 94 15.83 6.51 -2.28
CA PRO A 94 14.87 7.61 -2.40
C PRO A 94 14.26 7.97 -1.02
N VAL A 95 13.57 9.11 -0.97
CA VAL A 95 12.83 9.55 0.22
C VAL A 95 11.92 8.42 0.73
N GLY A 96 11.94 8.17 2.04
CA GLY A 96 11.16 7.11 2.69
C GLY A 96 11.80 5.71 2.67
N SER A 97 12.98 5.53 2.06
CA SER A 97 13.64 4.22 1.99
C SER A 97 14.05 3.66 3.35
N LYS A 98 14.46 4.52 4.30
CA LYS A 98 14.82 4.08 5.66
C LYS A 98 13.61 3.48 6.38
N GLU A 99 12.49 4.20 6.34
CA GLU A 99 11.21 3.80 6.93
C GLU A 99 10.67 2.55 6.25
N PHE A 100 10.73 2.50 4.92
CA PHE A 100 10.32 1.35 4.12
C PHE A 100 11.14 0.10 4.44
N HIS A 101 12.47 0.19 4.47
CA HIS A 101 13.34 -0.95 4.83
C HIS A 101 13.14 -1.40 6.28
N LEU A 102 12.91 -0.45 7.19
CA LEU A 102 12.63 -0.76 8.59
C LEU A 102 11.30 -1.49 8.75
N ALA A 103 10.26 -1.05 8.04
CA ALA A 103 8.96 -1.69 8.00
C ALA A 103 9.09 -3.12 7.47
N LEU A 104 9.72 -3.29 6.30
CA LEU A 104 9.92 -4.62 5.73
C LEU A 104 10.76 -5.52 6.66
N ARG A 105 11.88 -5.06 7.22
CA ARG A 105 12.70 -5.90 8.10
C ARG A 105 11.94 -6.38 9.34
N LYS A 106 11.07 -5.54 9.92
CA LYS A 106 10.32 -5.87 11.14
C LYS A 106 9.10 -6.72 10.85
N GLU A 107 8.46 -6.49 9.71
CA GLU A 107 7.14 -7.03 9.44
C GLU A 107 7.14 -8.13 8.37
N CYS A 108 8.07 -8.04 7.43
CA CYS A 108 8.28 -8.95 6.32
C CYS A 108 9.61 -9.66 6.53
N THR A 109 9.58 -10.76 7.28
CA THR A 109 10.72 -11.68 7.37
C THR A 109 10.91 -12.38 6.03
N CYS A 110 11.42 -11.67 5.03
CA CYS A 110 11.93 -12.29 3.82
C CYS A 110 13.26 -12.94 4.19
N ASN A 111 13.19 -14.19 4.65
CA ASN A 111 14.36 -15.06 4.69
C ASN A 111 14.85 -15.22 3.25
N ALA A 112 15.89 -14.47 2.90
CA ALA A 112 16.75 -14.80 1.78
C ALA A 112 17.56 -16.03 2.21
N SER A 113 17.00 -17.20 1.94
CA SER A 113 17.75 -18.46 1.93
C SER A 113 18.23 -18.74 0.51
#